data_AF-A0A2V1IMI1-F1
#
_entry.id   AF-A0A2V1IMI1-F1
#
_cell.length_a   1.000
_cell.length_b   1.000
_cell.length_c   1.000
_cell.angle_alpha   90.00
_cell.angle_beta   90.00
_cell.angle_gamma   90.00
#
_symmetry.space_group_name_H-M   'P 1'
#
loop_
_entity.id
_entity.type
_entity.pdbx_description
1 polymer ?
#
loop_
_entity_poly.entity_id
_entity_poly.type
_entity_poly.pdbx_seq_one_letter_code
_entity_poly.pdbx_strand_id
1 'polypeptide(L)'
;MIAATAIGAAGSLRAAERGVEIEHLGVNNTLVRVTADGKYLILPVQESNDEATVNVLVDGKTDKTLSVRLAKSKVDYTVPLKIEDYKGKKVLLNVVTSQSRSSVREAKEDACWQNISVSDTFDTSNREKFRPAYHHTPLYGWMNDPNGMFYKDGEWHLCYQWNPYGSKWQNLSWGHSVSRDLIHWEHRPDAVIEPDGLGMIFSGSSAVDRSGSAGFGKDAVVAMYTSAAASQIQSLAWSDDNGETFTKYDGNPVLTLDSEARDPNMFWGAERNVWILVLAHALDHEMLIFSSPDMKDWTLESSFGRGLGAQDGVWECPDLFELPVNGESGKKWVLLCNLNPGGPFGGSATQYFIGDFDGKTFTSDTDDSGKVPTKWLDYGKDHYATVSFSDAPDGRRTVIGWMSNWQYAPEVPTMQFRSANTLPREMGIFRAPDGQLYVSSTPSPEVDALRGALVKSVSKTSLGSKARTYSIPELCEIDMEISPKKAESVEIELSNAAGEKVVMVYDAKSDSLSFDRRKSGIVDFSQDFPAVTVSPAYTDGDKVGLRIFIDRSSIEVFGKDGRFAMTNLVFPNSPYSRLSVRATGGSARLSDLKIYSITVE
;
A
#
# COMPACT_ATOMS: atom_id res chain seq x y z
N MET A 1 9.67 30.12 63.24
CA MET A 1 10.17 29.66 61.93
C MET A 1 9.15 28.69 61.36
N ILE A 2 8.32 29.16 60.42
CA ILE A 2 7.40 28.32 59.66
C ILE A 2 7.91 28.38 58.22
N ALA A 3 8.48 27.28 57.73
CA ALA A 3 8.82 27.11 56.33
C ALA A 3 7.64 26.44 55.65
N ALA A 4 6.94 27.18 54.79
CA ALA A 4 5.88 26.67 53.93
C ALA A 4 6.50 26.08 52.66
N THR A 5 6.12 24.84 52.38
CA THR A 5 6.60 24.00 51.29
C THR A 5 6.00 24.46 49.95
N ALA A 6 6.83 25.06 49.08
CA ALA A 6 6.48 25.38 47.71
C ALA A 6 6.78 24.18 46.79
N ILE A 7 5.83 23.25 46.63
CA ILE A 7 5.96 22.11 45.69
C ILE A 7 4.83 22.09 44.64
N GLY A 8 3.81 22.96 44.74
CA GLY A 8 2.67 22.97 43.79
C GLY A 8 2.84 23.81 42.52
N ALA A 9 3.79 24.75 42.45
CA ALA A 9 3.83 25.75 41.38
C ALA A 9 4.65 25.32 40.13
N ALA A 10 5.62 24.41 40.27
CA ALA A 10 6.50 24.06 39.16
C ALA A 10 5.81 23.18 38.08
N GLY A 11 4.81 22.38 38.47
CA GLY A 11 4.06 21.53 37.54
C GLY A 11 3.04 22.30 36.70
N SER A 12 2.37 23.31 37.27
CA SER A 12 1.39 24.14 36.57
C SER A 12 2.04 25.15 35.62
N LEU A 13 3.21 25.69 35.97
CA LEU A 13 3.99 26.59 35.09
C LEU A 13 4.43 25.90 33.78
N ARG A 14 4.87 24.63 33.84
CA ARG A 14 5.25 23.86 32.63
C ARG A 14 4.08 23.49 31.74
N ALA A 15 2.88 23.34 32.29
CA ALA A 15 1.67 23.05 31.50
C ALA A 15 1.26 24.27 30.66
N ALA A 16 1.31 25.47 31.25
CA ALA A 16 1.03 26.73 30.54
C ALA A 16 1.98 26.97 29.34
N GLU A 17 3.27 26.62 29.46
CA GLU A 17 4.24 26.74 28.35
C GLU A 17 3.96 25.79 27.16
N ARG A 18 3.16 24.74 27.37
CA ARG A 18 2.85 23.72 26.34
C ARG A 18 1.46 23.91 25.70
N GLY A 19 0.71 24.91 26.14
CA GLY A 19 -0.63 25.17 25.62
C GLY A 19 -1.69 24.13 26.02
N VAL A 20 -1.45 23.38 27.08
CA VAL A 20 -2.40 22.38 27.59
C VAL A 20 -2.48 22.39 29.12
N GLU A 21 -3.64 21.99 29.65
CA GLU A 21 -3.84 21.73 31.08
C GLU A 21 -4.26 20.27 31.27
N ILE A 22 -3.58 19.56 32.17
CA ILE A 22 -3.71 18.11 32.34
C ILE A 22 -4.25 17.78 33.74
N GLU A 23 -5.35 17.04 33.79
CA GLU A 23 -6.01 16.62 35.03
C GLU A 23 -6.19 15.09 35.05
N HIS A 24 -5.63 14.43 36.05
CA HIS A 24 -5.73 12.98 36.20
C HIS A 24 -6.88 12.62 37.14
N LEU A 25 -7.95 12.04 36.61
CA LEU A 25 -9.13 11.62 37.39
C LEU A 25 -8.93 10.26 38.06
N GLY A 26 -8.03 9.45 37.51
CA GLY A 26 -7.68 8.14 38.06
C GLY A 26 -6.41 7.58 37.43
N VAL A 27 -6.09 6.33 37.76
CA VAL A 27 -4.88 5.65 37.26
C VAL A 27 -4.87 5.49 35.73
N ASN A 28 -6.06 5.45 35.12
CA ASN A 28 -6.26 5.15 33.69
C ASN A 28 -7.11 6.21 32.96
N ASN A 29 -7.41 7.33 33.62
CA ASN A 29 -8.24 8.37 33.04
C ASN A 29 -7.63 9.76 33.25
N THR A 30 -7.36 10.43 32.15
CA THR A 30 -6.71 11.74 32.10
C THR A 30 -7.49 12.66 31.18
N LEU A 31 -7.77 13.87 31.65
CA LEU A 31 -8.32 14.96 30.87
C LEU A 31 -7.18 15.87 30.40
N VAL A 32 -7.21 16.26 29.12
CA VAL A 32 -6.29 17.24 28.54
C VAL A 32 -7.10 18.37 27.91
N ARG A 33 -7.08 19.56 28.51
CA ARG A 33 -7.66 20.77 27.92
C ARG A 33 -6.63 21.47 27.07
N VAL A 34 -7.01 21.84 25.85
CA VAL A 34 -6.20 22.73 25.01
C VAL A 34 -6.46 24.16 25.47
N THR A 35 -5.39 24.88 25.84
CA THR A 35 -5.47 26.23 26.44
C THR A 35 -4.78 27.31 25.62
N ALA A 36 -4.04 26.94 24.57
CA ALA A 36 -3.44 27.87 23.62
C ALA A 36 -3.96 27.64 22.20
N ASP A 37 -3.88 28.68 21.38
CA ASP A 37 -4.09 28.59 19.95
C ASP A 37 -2.90 27.88 19.27
N GLY A 38 -3.19 27.17 18.19
CA GLY A 38 -2.20 26.54 17.31
C GLY A 38 -2.87 25.61 16.33
N LYS A 39 -2.11 25.09 15.36
CA LYS A 39 -2.68 24.19 14.34
C LYS A 39 -2.90 22.76 14.80
N TYR A 40 -1.97 22.25 15.61
CA TYR A 40 -1.90 20.85 16.00
C TYR A 40 -1.73 20.69 17.52
N LEU A 41 -2.37 19.66 18.07
CA LEU A 41 -1.98 19.06 19.33
C LEU A 41 -1.05 17.89 19.03
N ILE A 42 0.19 17.97 19.48
CA ILE A 42 1.21 16.95 19.24
C ILE A 42 1.07 15.84 20.28
N LEU A 43 0.73 14.64 19.82
CA LEU A 43 0.55 13.45 20.66
C LEU A 43 1.84 12.62 20.68
N PRO A 44 2.50 12.45 21.84
CA PRO A 44 3.69 11.62 21.95
C PRO A 44 3.32 10.13 21.93
N VAL A 45 4.02 9.34 21.12
CA VAL A 45 3.75 7.92 20.88
C VAL A 45 4.90 7.05 21.36
N GLN A 46 4.57 5.88 21.89
CA GLN A 46 5.50 4.80 22.17
C GLN A 46 5.01 3.52 21.48
N GLU A 47 5.78 3.03 20.51
CA GLU A 47 5.37 1.95 19.60
C GLU A 47 5.00 0.65 20.35
N SER A 48 5.75 0.35 21.40
CA SER A 48 5.60 -0.87 22.19
C SER A 48 4.48 -0.82 23.23
N ASN A 49 3.71 0.29 23.28
CA ASN A 49 2.66 0.48 24.26
C ASN A 49 1.28 0.09 23.70
N ASP A 50 0.34 -0.19 24.62
CA ASP A 50 -1.05 -0.45 24.26
C ASP A 50 -1.76 0.84 23.78
N GLU A 51 -2.82 0.67 23.00
CA GLU A 51 -3.66 1.76 22.54
C GLU A 51 -4.50 2.34 23.69
N ALA A 52 -4.53 3.67 23.76
CA ALA A 52 -5.47 4.43 24.56
C ALA A 52 -6.62 4.91 23.68
N THR A 53 -7.83 4.92 24.24
CA THR A 53 -8.97 5.60 23.63
C THR A 53 -8.90 7.09 23.95
N VAL A 54 -8.86 7.93 22.93
CA VAL A 54 -8.84 9.38 23.03
C VAL A 54 -10.15 9.91 22.47
N ASN A 55 -11.06 10.34 23.36
CA ASN A 55 -12.28 11.01 22.94
C ASN A 55 -12.00 12.51 22.86
N VAL A 56 -12.10 13.10 21.67
CA VAL A 56 -11.95 14.53 21.43
C VAL A 56 -13.33 15.17 21.59
N LEU A 57 -13.48 16.04 22.59
CA LEU A 57 -14.70 16.79 22.85
C LEU A 57 -14.51 18.24 22.43
N VAL A 58 -15.47 18.77 21.67
CA VAL A 58 -15.52 20.15 21.21
C VAL A 58 -16.80 20.78 21.75
N ASP A 59 -16.66 21.83 22.58
CA ASP A 59 -17.76 22.46 23.32
C ASP A 59 -18.63 21.46 24.11
N GLY A 60 -17.98 20.41 24.63
CA GLY A 60 -18.60 19.37 25.46
C GLY A 60 -19.29 18.25 24.68
N LYS A 61 -19.23 18.24 23.34
CA LYS A 61 -19.74 17.16 22.49
C LYS A 61 -18.59 16.34 21.92
N THR A 62 -18.73 15.02 21.86
CA THR A 62 -17.74 14.17 21.18
C THR A 62 -17.74 14.49 19.69
N ASP A 63 -16.56 14.81 19.17
CA ASP A 63 -16.32 15.06 17.75
C ASP A 63 -15.66 13.83 17.10
N LYS A 64 -14.57 13.34 17.72
CA LYS A 64 -13.80 12.17 17.25
C LYS A 64 -13.45 11.23 18.41
N THR A 65 -13.35 9.94 18.13
CA THR A 65 -12.77 8.94 19.03
C THR A 65 -11.61 8.26 18.31
N LEU A 66 -10.43 8.30 18.91
CA LEU A 66 -9.18 7.84 18.31
C LEU A 66 -8.55 6.74 19.18
N SER A 67 -7.85 5.81 18.53
CA SER A 67 -6.97 4.84 19.17
C SER A 67 -5.51 5.28 18.98
N VAL A 68 -4.79 5.54 20.08
CA VAL A 68 -3.41 6.08 20.03
C VAL A 68 -2.53 5.40 21.08
N ARG A 69 -1.33 4.94 20.68
CA ARG A 69 -0.33 4.33 21.59
C ARG A 69 0.46 5.38 22.35
N LEU A 70 -0.23 6.16 23.19
CA LEU A 70 0.36 7.30 23.91
C LEU A 70 1.59 6.89 24.75
N ALA A 71 2.63 7.72 24.72
CA ALA A 71 3.91 7.43 25.35
C ALA A 71 3.83 7.20 26.86
N LYS A 72 4.40 6.09 27.34
CA LYS A 72 4.44 5.74 28.77
C LYS A 72 5.79 6.07 29.38
N SER A 73 6.86 5.40 28.95
CA SER A 73 8.20 5.56 29.55
C SER A 73 9.16 6.36 28.69
N LYS A 74 8.90 6.45 27.38
CA LYS A 74 9.70 7.20 26.40
C LYS A 74 8.82 7.67 25.25
N VAL A 75 9.30 8.66 24.51
CA VAL A 75 8.70 9.09 23.23
C VAL A 75 9.54 8.50 22.11
N ASP A 76 8.95 7.64 21.29
CA ASP A 76 9.60 7.09 20.09
C ASP A 76 9.44 8.05 18.90
N TYR A 77 8.22 8.57 18.73
CA TYR A 77 7.87 9.58 17.73
C TYR A 77 6.63 10.35 18.19
N THR A 78 6.19 11.33 17.42
CA THR A 78 4.98 12.12 17.68
C THR A 78 4.05 12.07 16.48
N VAL A 79 2.75 12.24 16.72
CA VAL A 79 1.72 12.35 15.66
C VAL A 79 0.87 13.60 15.91
N PRO A 80 0.45 14.33 14.86
CA PRO A 80 -0.37 15.51 15.01
C PRO A 80 -1.86 15.16 15.10
N LEU A 81 -2.58 15.79 16.02
CA LEU A 81 -4.03 15.94 15.97
C LEU A 81 -4.34 17.36 15.51
N LYS A 82 -4.97 17.52 14.34
CA LYS A 82 -5.40 18.83 13.84
C LYS A 82 -6.46 19.41 14.77
N ILE A 83 -6.16 20.59 15.31
CA ILE A 83 -7.06 21.35 16.20
C ILE A 83 -7.43 22.72 15.63
N GLU A 84 -6.82 23.12 14.49
CA GLU A 84 -7.13 24.36 13.78
C GLU A 84 -8.63 24.47 13.45
N ASP A 85 -9.27 23.34 13.12
CA ASP A 85 -10.70 23.24 12.81
C ASP A 85 -11.61 23.56 14.01
N TYR A 86 -11.04 23.59 15.23
CA TYR A 86 -11.75 23.90 16.47
C TYR A 86 -11.45 25.32 16.99
N LYS A 87 -10.84 26.19 16.19
CA LYS A 87 -10.52 27.56 16.58
C LYS A 87 -11.73 28.29 17.19
N GLY A 88 -11.53 28.87 18.38
CA GLY A 88 -12.58 29.57 19.13
C GLY A 88 -13.54 28.67 19.92
N LYS A 89 -13.39 27.34 19.86
CA LYS A 89 -14.17 26.35 20.62
C LYS A 89 -13.36 25.80 21.80
N LYS A 90 -14.05 25.21 22.77
CA LYS A 90 -13.39 24.53 23.90
C LYS A 90 -13.05 23.10 23.53
N VAL A 91 -11.76 22.77 23.45
CA VAL A 91 -11.27 21.42 23.15
C VAL A 91 -10.82 20.70 24.42
N LEU A 92 -11.37 19.52 24.66
CA LEU A 92 -11.03 18.64 25.77
C LEU A 92 -10.83 17.22 25.24
N LEU A 93 -9.69 16.61 25.53
CA LEU A 93 -9.48 15.19 25.31
C LEU A 93 -9.79 14.43 26.59
N ASN A 94 -10.68 13.45 26.52
CA ASN A 94 -10.89 12.44 27.57
C ASN A 94 -10.15 11.16 27.18
N VAL A 95 -8.99 10.94 27.81
CA VAL A 95 -8.09 9.83 27.51
C VAL A 95 -8.31 8.68 28.49
N VAL A 96 -8.56 7.49 27.95
CA VAL A 96 -8.69 6.24 28.71
C VAL A 96 -7.61 5.27 28.25
N THR A 97 -6.73 4.87 29.17
CA THR A 97 -5.62 3.95 28.86
C THR A 97 -5.89 2.56 29.42
N SER A 98 -5.50 1.49 28.70
CA SER A 98 -5.54 0.10 29.22
C SER A 98 -4.45 -0.22 30.25
N GLN A 99 -3.49 0.69 30.44
CA GLN A 99 -2.27 0.43 31.19
C GLN A 99 -2.53 0.12 32.67
N SER A 100 -1.84 -0.87 33.22
CA SER A 100 -1.92 -1.18 34.66
C SER A 100 -0.99 -0.27 35.47
N ARG A 101 -1.47 0.90 35.90
CA ARG A 101 -0.78 1.77 36.86
C ARG A 101 -1.27 1.52 38.28
N SER A 102 -0.37 1.58 39.25
CA SER A 102 -0.70 1.35 40.66
C SER A 102 -1.23 2.61 41.37
N SER A 103 -0.91 3.80 40.85
CA SER A 103 -1.30 5.08 41.45
C SER A 103 -1.40 6.22 40.43
N VAL A 104 -2.13 7.29 40.78
CA VAL A 104 -2.19 8.53 39.99
C VAL A 104 -0.82 9.21 39.87
N ARG A 105 0.09 8.98 40.84
CA ARG A 105 1.45 9.49 40.76
C ARG A 105 2.20 8.88 39.58
N GLU A 106 2.12 7.57 39.40
CA GLU A 106 2.71 6.91 38.23
C GLU A 106 2.10 7.45 36.92
N ALA A 107 0.78 7.68 36.89
CA ALA A 107 0.13 8.26 35.72
C ALA A 107 0.71 9.63 35.35
N LYS A 108 0.99 10.49 36.33
CA LYS A 108 1.60 11.82 36.11
C LYS A 108 3.03 11.76 35.57
N GLU A 109 3.73 10.66 35.82
CA GLU A 109 5.12 10.46 35.42
C GLU A 109 5.25 9.94 33.98
N ASP A 110 4.14 9.58 33.32
CA ASP A 110 4.20 9.12 31.93
C ASP A 110 4.82 10.18 31.00
N ALA A 111 5.66 9.72 30.08
CA ALA A 111 6.33 10.54 29.09
C ALA A 111 5.36 11.36 28.23
N CYS A 112 4.16 10.85 27.94
CA CYS A 112 3.14 11.59 27.18
C CYS A 112 2.84 12.96 27.81
N TRP A 113 2.55 13.01 29.11
CA TRP A 113 2.14 14.24 29.79
C TRP A 113 3.28 15.24 29.96
N GLN A 114 4.52 14.81 29.77
CA GLN A 114 5.69 15.68 29.75
C GLN A 114 5.99 16.27 28.36
N ASN A 115 5.51 15.63 27.29
CA ASN A 115 5.87 15.98 25.90
C ASN A 115 4.68 16.38 25.01
N ILE A 116 3.43 16.24 25.47
CA ILE A 116 2.25 16.75 24.77
C ILE A 116 2.26 18.28 24.72
N SER A 117 2.02 18.86 23.55
CA SER A 117 2.02 20.31 23.36
C SER A 117 1.20 20.77 22.16
N VAL A 118 0.75 22.01 22.20
CA VAL A 118 0.22 22.72 21.03
C VAL A 118 1.38 23.22 20.16
N SER A 119 1.24 23.13 18.83
CA SER A 119 2.25 23.56 17.87
C SER A 119 1.62 23.93 16.53
N ASP A 120 2.27 24.83 15.78
CA ASP A 120 1.89 25.16 14.39
C ASP A 120 2.53 24.23 13.35
N THR A 121 3.52 23.43 13.78
CA THR A 121 4.27 22.49 12.93
C THR A 121 4.43 21.15 13.64
N PHE A 122 4.70 20.09 12.88
CA PHE A 122 5.05 18.78 13.40
C PHE A 122 6.22 18.18 12.63
N ASP A 123 6.90 17.21 13.23
CA ASP A 123 8.12 16.62 12.69
C ASP A 123 7.81 15.46 11.74
N THR A 124 8.10 15.66 10.46
CA THR A 124 8.01 14.63 9.40
C THR A 124 9.37 14.10 8.97
N SER A 125 10.45 14.46 9.68
CA SER A 125 11.79 14.00 9.35
C SER A 125 11.85 12.47 9.32
N ASN A 126 12.41 11.92 8.24
CA ASN A 126 12.58 10.49 8.12
C ASN A 126 13.72 10.03 9.03
N ARG A 127 13.38 9.24 10.05
CA ARG A 127 14.34 8.63 10.99
C ARG A 127 14.45 7.12 10.82
N GLU A 128 13.82 6.60 9.78
CA GLU A 128 13.57 5.18 9.60
C GLU A 128 14.58 4.56 8.65
N LYS A 129 15.40 3.65 9.20
CA LYS A 129 16.43 2.93 8.46
C LYS A 129 15.87 2.24 7.22
N PHE A 130 14.68 1.65 7.36
CA PHE A 130 14.05 0.82 6.34
C PHE A 130 13.04 1.56 5.49
N ARG A 131 12.94 2.90 5.58
CA ARG A 131 12.08 3.64 4.67
C ARG A 131 12.60 3.52 3.24
N PRO A 132 11.82 2.96 2.29
CA PRO A 132 12.15 2.99 0.88
C PRO A 132 12.56 4.39 0.42
N ALA A 133 13.52 4.45 -0.48
CA ALA A 133 14.01 5.70 -1.03
C ALA A 133 13.15 6.16 -2.21
N TYR A 134 12.70 5.24 -3.06
CA TYR A 134 12.01 5.59 -4.32
C TYR A 134 10.63 4.92 -4.49
N HIS A 135 10.10 4.33 -3.42
CA HIS A 135 8.71 3.87 -3.37
C HIS A 135 7.88 4.87 -2.55
N HIS A 136 6.62 5.06 -2.95
CA HIS A 136 5.70 5.87 -2.17
C HIS A 136 5.47 5.25 -0.77
N THR A 137 5.52 6.08 0.26
CA THR A 137 5.21 5.75 1.66
C THR A 137 4.40 6.91 2.26
N PRO A 138 3.55 6.70 3.28
CA PRO A 138 2.99 7.83 3.99
C PRO A 138 4.12 8.59 4.71
N LEU A 139 3.97 9.92 4.90
CA LEU A 139 4.94 10.71 5.69
C LEU A 139 5.21 10.06 7.06
N TYR A 140 4.15 9.58 7.70
CA TYR A 140 4.15 8.87 8.99
C TYR A 140 2.87 8.02 9.11
N GLY A 141 2.79 7.20 10.15
CA GLY A 141 1.63 6.38 10.45
C GLY A 141 1.57 5.09 9.63
N TRP A 142 0.41 4.43 9.66
CA TRP A 142 0.15 3.20 8.91
C TRP A 142 -0.45 3.51 7.55
N MET A 143 0.04 2.84 6.50
CA MET A 143 -0.63 2.75 5.21
C MET A 143 -0.93 1.31 4.83
N ASN A 144 -2.09 1.06 4.19
CA ASN A 144 -2.32 -0.16 3.41
C ASN A 144 -2.68 0.15 1.95
N ASP A 145 -3.93 -0.10 1.56
CA ASP A 145 -4.34 -0.18 0.16
C ASP A 145 -4.19 1.19 -0.54
N PRO A 146 -3.67 1.23 -1.78
CA PRO A 146 -3.85 2.38 -2.65
C PRO A 146 -5.34 2.53 -2.99
N ASN A 147 -5.84 3.76 -2.99
CA ASN A 147 -7.25 4.08 -3.20
C ASN A 147 -7.40 5.31 -4.08
N GLY A 148 -8.62 5.52 -4.60
CA GLY A 148 -9.00 6.78 -5.21
C GLY A 148 -8.03 7.26 -6.28
N MET A 149 -7.42 6.33 -7.03
CA MET A 149 -6.34 6.66 -7.96
C MET A 149 -6.92 7.17 -9.27
N PHE A 150 -6.55 8.37 -9.67
CA PHE A 150 -6.99 8.97 -10.92
C PHE A 150 -5.91 9.89 -11.51
N TYR A 151 -6.00 10.14 -12.82
CA TYR A 151 -5.20 11.15 -13.49
C TYR A 151 -6.08 12.28 -14.01
N LYS A 152 -5.72 13.52 -13.69
CA LYS A 152 -6.42 14.71 -14.19
C LYS A 152 -5.48 15.90 -14.30
N ASP A 153 -5.60 16.63 -15.41
CA ASP A 153 -4.90 17.91 -15.65
C ASP A 153 -3.37 17.89 -15.46
N GLY A 154 -2.72 16.75 -15.78
CA GLY A 154 -1.27 16.61 -15.68
C GLY A 154 -0.79 15.93 -14.39
N GLU A 155 -1.69 15.58 -13.48
CA GLU A 155 -1.36 15.09 -12.14
C GLU A 155 -1.97 13.71 -11.88
N TRP A 156 -1.15 12.83 -11.33
CA TRP A 156 -1.49 11.52 -10.81
C TRP A 156 -1.85 11.66 -9.34
N HIS A 157 -3.07 11.31 -8.97
CA HIS A 157 -3.55 11.34 -7.58
C HIS A 157 -3.52 9.93 -7.01
N LEU A 158 -2.87 9.77 -5.87
CA LEU A 158 -2.78 8.53 -5.11
C LEU A 158 -3.38 8.80 -3.72
N CYS A 159 -4.61 8.34 -3.50
CA CYS A 159 -5.13 8.21 -2.15
C CYS A 159 -4.73 6.84 -1.58
N TYR A 160 -4.82 6.68 -0.27
CA TYR A 160 -4.49 5.41 0.38
C TYR A 160 -5.10 5.30 1.77
N GLN A 161 -5.43 4.08 2.20
CA GLN A 161 -5.85 3.79 3.57
C GLN A 161 -4.76 4.25 4.54
N TRP A 162 -5.09 5.14 5.47
CA TRP A 162 -4.13 5.79 6.36
C TRP A 162 -4.60 5.90 7.81
N ASN A 163 -3.74 5.48 8.75
CA ASN A 163 -3.85 5.85 10.16
C ASN A 163 -2.84 6.95 10.48
N PRO A 164 -3.26 8.22 10.64
CA PRO A 164 -2.36 9.30 11.04
C PRO A 164 -1.93 9.22 12.51
N TYR A 165 -2.56 8.37 13.33
CA TYR A 165 -2.33 8.37 14.78
C TYR A 165 -1.48 7.22 15.29
N GLY A 166 -0.91 6.41 14.39
CA GLY A 166 0.00 5.35 14.76
C GLY A 166 0.36 4.44 13.61
N SER A 167 1.30 3.54 13.89
CA SER A 167 1.88 2.61 12.92
C SER A 167 1.06 1.35 12.70
N LYS A 168 -0.16 1.22 13.23
CA LYS A 168 -0.98 0.00 13.14
C LYS A 168 -2.32 0.31 12.49
N TRP A 169 -2.99 -0.73 12.00
CA TRP A 169 -4.31 -0.62 11.37
C TRP A 169 -5.37 -0.22 12.39
N GLN A 170 -5.76 1.06 12.41
CA GLN A 170 -6.81 1.71 13.20
C GLN A 170 -7.13 3.08 12.58
N ASN A 171 -8.18 3.78 13.04
CA ASN A 171 -8.51 5.18 12.69
C ASN A 171 -8.48 5.50 11.17
N LEU A 172 -8.90 4.55 10.32
CA LEU A 172 -8.62 4.65 8.90
C LEU A 172 -9.32 5.83 8.24
N SER A 173 -8.53 6.55 7.48
CA SER A 173 -8.87 7.69 6.62
C SER A 173 -8.26 7.48 5.24
N TRP A 174 -8.54 8.35 4.28
CA TRP A 174 -7.73 8.41 3.06
C TRP A 174 -6.65 9.48 3.19
N GLY A 175 -5.38 9.06 3.22
CA GLY A 175 -4.26 9.96 2.94
C GLY A 175 -4.18 10.27 1.45
N HIS A 176 -3.42 11.29 1.06
CA HIS A 176 -3.37 11.74 -0.33
C HIS A 176 -1.98 12.24 -0.72
N SER A 177 -1.52 11.85 -1.90
CA SER A 177 -0.31 12.33 -2.54
C SER A 177 -0.53 12.53 -4.03
N VAL A 178 0.18 13.48 -4.61
CA VAL A 178 0.14 13.76 -6.06
C VAL A 178 1.52 13.64 -6.68
N SER A 179 1.57 13.28 -7.95
CA SER A 179 2.82 13.23 -8.72
C SER A 179 2.57 13.65 -10.16
N ARG A 180 3.61 14.12 -10.85
CA ARG A 180 3.58 14.38 -12.30
C ARG A 180 4.26 13.27 -13.10
N ASP A 181 4.93 12.35 -12.42
CA ASP A 181 5.76 11.32 -13.03
C ASP A 181 5.65 9.96 -12.32
N LEU A 182 4.67 9.75 -11.43
CA LEU A 182 4.46 8.51 -10.65
C LEU A 182 5.61 8.13 -9.69
N ILE A 183 6.67 8.94 -9.60
CA ILE A 183 7.87 8.64 -8.84
C ILE A 183 8.08 9.67 -7.74
N HIS A 184 8.08 10.95 -8.09
CA HIS A 184 8.25 12.05 -7.14
C HIS A 184 6.88 12.47 -6.63
N TRP A 185 6.57 12.03 -5.41
CA TRP A 185 5.29 12.26 -4.75
C TRP A 185 5.33 13.47 -3.82
N GLU A 186 4.39 14.38 -4.01
CA GLU A 186 4.11 15.47 -3.10
C GLU A 186 2.96 15.07 -2.15
N HIS A 187 3.27 14.99 -0.86
CA HIS A 187 2.30 14.60 0.15
C HIS A 187 1.39 15.76 0.54
N ARG A 188 0.08 15.51 0.62
CA ARG A 188 -0.84 16.41 1.31
C ARG A 188 -0.81 16.12 2.82
N PRO A 189 -0.79 17.15 3.67
CA PRO A 189 -0.55 16.99 5.10
C PRO A 189 -1.75 16.39 5.85
N ASP A 190 -2.96 16.57 5.32
CA ASP A 190 -4.21 16.15 5.92
C ASP A 190 -4.82 14.99 5.14
N ALA A 191 -5.64 14.19 5.82
CA ALA A 191 -6.46 13.20 5.16
C ALA A 191 -7.49 13.90 4.25
N VAL A 192 -7.66 13.38 3.04
CA VAL A 192 -8.58 13.94 2.05
C VAL A 192 -10.03 13.51 2.31
N ILE A 193 -10.23 12.34 2.92
CA ILE A 193 -11.53 11.88 3.42
C ILE A 193 -11.33 11.32 4.85
N GLU A 194 -12.00 11.95 5.82
CA GLU A 194 -11.94 11.57 7.23
C GLU A 194 -13.19 10.76 7.68
N PRO A 195 -13.04 9.89 8.70
CA PRO A 195 -14.15 9.21 9.38
C PRO A 195 -15.26 10.16 9.87
N ASP A 196 -16.48 9.64 9.97
CA ASP A 196 -17.61 10.31 10.60
C ASP A 196 -18.53 9.32 11.34
N GLY A 197 -19.78 9.70 11.58
CA GLY A 197 -20.78 8.85 12.24
C GLY A 197 -21.11 7.55 11.50
N LEU A 198 -20.73 7.40 10.23
CA LEU A 198 -20.85 6.16 9.46
C LEU A 198 -19.62 5.24 9.60
N GLY A 199 -18.56 5.71 10.26
CA GLY A 199 -17.39 4.89 10.63
C GLY A 199 -16.09 5.30 9.97
N MET A 200 -15.14 4.36 9.97
CA MET A 200 -13.85 4.50 9.31
C MET A 200 -14.03 4.56 7.80
N ILE A 201 -13.05 5.16 7.12
CA ILE A 201 -13.00 5.19 5.66
C ILE A 201 -12.16 4.00 5.22
N PHE A 202 -12.82 3.03 4.58
CA PHE A 202 -12.20 1.87 3.95
C PHE A 202 -11.93 2.14 2.46
N SER A 203 -11.31 1.16 1.81
CA SER A 203 -10.85 1.25 0.42
C SER A 203 -11.98 1.57 -0.56
N GLY A 204 -11.57 2.02 -1.74
CA GLY A 204 -12.46 2.46 -2.80
C GLY A 204 -11.71 3.13 -3.95
N SER A 205 -12.47 3.73 -4.86
CA SER A 205 -11.96 4.27 -6.12
C SER A 205 -12.45 5.70 -6.37
N SER A 206 -11.85 6.34 -7.36
CA SER A 206 -12.28 7.65 -7.83
C SER A 206 -12.30 7.68 -9.35
N ALA A 207 -13.21 8.48 -9.92
CA ALA A 207 -13.35 8.66 -11.35
C ALA A 207 -13.75 10.10 -11.66
N VAL A 208 -13.38 10.58 -12.84
CA VAL A 208 -13.77 11.92 -13.31
C VAL A 208 -15.15 11.84 -13.98
N ASP A 209 -16.15 12.47 -13.39
CA ASP A 209 -17.48 12.57 -13.99
C ASP A 209 -17.52 13.67 -15.05
N ARG A 210 -17.03 13.33 -16.24
CA ARG A 210 -16.94 14.21 -17.42
C ARG A 210 -18.26 14.85 -17.83
N SER A 211 -19.38 14.22 -17.48
CA SER A 211 -20.72 14.67 -17.88
C SER A 211 -21.43 15.48 -16.80
N GLY A 212 -21.03 15.34 -15.53
CA GLY A 212 -21.77 15.83 -14.37
C GLY A 212 -23.03 15.01 -14.07
N SER A 213 -23.07 13.75 -14.52
CA SER A 213 -24.16 12.80 -14.30
C SER A 213 -24.48 12.56 -12.82
N ALA A 214 -23.47 12.60 -11.94
CA ALA A 214 -23.64 12.49 -10.50
C ALA A 214 -24.22 13.77 -9.86
N GLY A 215 -24.37 14.86 -10.62
CA GLY A 215 -24.97 16.10 -10.14
C GLY A 215 -24.07 16.96 -9.25
N PHE A 216 -22.77 16.70 -9.21
CA PHE A 216 -21.77 17.48 -8.47
C PHE A 216 -21.05 18.53 -9.33
N GLY A 217 -21.45 18.67 -10.60
CA GLY A 217 -20.80 19.52 -11.58
C GLY A 217 -20.03 18.70 -12.60
N LYS A 218 -19.80 19.31 -13.77
CA LYS A 218 -19.06 18.68 -14.85
C LYS A 218 -17.58 18.58 -14.50
N ASP A 219 -16.95 17.47 -14.83
CA ASP A 219 -15.53 17.19 -14.58
C ASP A 219 -15.18 17.13 -13.08
N ALA A 220 -16.19 16.99 -12.21
CA ALA A 220 -15.98 16.71 -10.79
C ALA A 220 -15.30 15.35 -10.63
N VAL A 221 -14.36 15.26 -9.69
CA VAL A 221 -13.82 13.98 -9.25
C VAL A 221 -14.79 13.41 -8.23
N VAL A 222 -15.32 12.22 -8.48
CA VAL A 222 -16.16 11.52 -7.51
C VAL A 222 -15.34 10.39 -6.92
N ALA A 223 -15.37 10.24 -5.60
CA ALA A 223 -14.83 9.12 -4.86
C ALA A 223 -15.96 8.27 -4.32
N MET A 224 -15.89 6.96 -4.52
CA MET A 224 -16.74 5.99 -3.85
C MET A 224 -15.88 5.15 -2.92
N TYR A 225 -16.29 5.02 -1.67
CA TYR A 225 -15.54 4.35 -0.62
C TYR A 225 -16.47 3.56 0.29
N THR A 226 -15.91 2.57 0.99
CA THR A 226 -16.66 1.84 2.02
C THR A 226 -16.61 2.63 3.34
N SER A 227 -17.76 3.02 3.89
CA SER A 227 -17.88 3.41 5.30
C SER A 227 -17.98 2.15 6.16
N ALA A 228 -17.11 2.04 7.16
CA ALA A 228 -16.99 0.84 7.99
C ALA A 228 -17.18 1.16 9.48
N ALA A 229 -18.33 0.75 10.00
CA ALA A 229 -18.65 0.75 11.43
C ALA A 229 -19.25 -0.61 11.83
N ALA A 230 -20.49 -0.63 12.31
CA ALA A 230 -21.22 -1.87 12.60
C ALA A 230 -21.57 -2.67 11.32
N SER A 231 -21.54 -2.01 10.16
CA SER A 231 -21.73 -2.61 8.84
C SER A 231 -20.80 -1.93 7.84
N GLN A 232 -20.57 -2.59 6.71
CA GLN A 232 -19.84 -2.04 5.56
C GLN A 232 -20.84 -1.57 4.51
N ILE A 233 -20.88 -0.26 4.25
CA ILE A 233 -21.82 0.41 3.34
C ILE A 233 -21.04 1.33 2.39
N GLN A 234 -21.58 1.61 1.21
CA GLN A 234 -20.84 2.39 0.21
C GLN A 234 -21.32 3.84 0.19
N SER A 235 -20.37 4.76 0.26
CA SER A 235 -20.57 6.19 0.39
C SER A 235 -19.84 6.93 -0.72
N LEU A 236 -20.30 8.14 -1.03
CA LEU A 236 -19.68 9.05 -2.00
C LEU A 236 -19.07 10.27 -1.32
N ALA A 237 -17.98 10.76 -1.91
CA ALA A 237 -17.52 12.13 -1.76
C ALA A 237 -17.20 12.69 -3.15
N TRP A 238 -17.13 14.00 -3.28
CA TRP A 238 -16.84 14.66 -4.56
C TRP A 238 -15.92 15.86 -4.37
N SER A 239 -15.22 16.22 -5.42
CA SER A 239 -14.31 17.36 -5.50
C SER A 239 -14.52 18.13 -6.79
N ASP A 240 -14.58 19.45 -6.69
CA ASP A 240 -14.57 20.41 -7.80
C ASP A 240 -13.23 21.18 -7.91
N ASP A 241 -12.23 20.81 -7.11
CA ASP A 241 -10.91 21.44 -7.02
C ASP A 241 -9.77 20.49 -7.40
N ASN A 242 -10.04 19.57 -8.32
CA ASN A 242 -9.08 18.56 -8.82
C ASN A 242 -8.67 17.49 -7.78
N GLY A 243 -9.52 17.20 -6.82
CA GLY A 243 -9.28 16.21 -5.78
C GLY A 243 -8.35 16.69 -4.67
N GLU A 244 -8.17 18.01 -4.52
CA GLU A 244 -7.43 18.61 -3.39
C GLU A 244 -8.27 18.55 -2.11
N THR A 245 -9.57 18.77 -2.21
CA THR A 245 -10.52 18.60 -1.10
C THR A 245 -11.75 17.84 -1.54
N PHE A 246 -12.32 17.03 -0.64
CA PHE A 246 -13.52 16.26 -0.92
C PHE A 246 -14.65 16.61 0.05
N THR A 247 -15.83 16.84 -0.52
CA THR A 247 -17.08 17.00 0.22
C THR A 247 -17.84 15.67 0.21
N LYS A 248 -18.10 15.10 1.40
CA LYS A 248 -18.94 13.89 1.51
C LYS A 248 -20.37 14.19 1.11
N TYR A 249 -21.00 13.26 0.39
CA TYR A 249 -22.38 13.42 -0.05
C TYR A 249 -23.35 13.31 1.13
N ASP A 250 -24.20 14.32 1.33
CA ASP A 250 -25.18 14.37 2.42
C ASP A 250 -26.21 13.21 2.38
N GLY A 251 -26.40 12.57 1.22
CA GLY A 251 -27.30 11.44 1.04
C GLY A 251 -26.67 10.07 1.29
N ASN A 252 -25.45 10.00 1.84
CA ASN A 252 -24.79 8.73 2.13
C ASN A 252 -25.55 7.88 3.18
N PRO A 253 -25.45 6.54 3.09
CA PRO A 253 -24.79 5.76 2.03
C PRO A 253 -25.62 5.68 0.73
N VAL A 254 -24.95 5.47 -0.41
CA VAL A 254 -25.62 5.28 -1.72
C VAL A 254 -25.88 3.82 -2.07
N LEU A 255 -25.19 2.88 -1.42
CA LEU A 255 -25.41 1.46 -1.63
C LEU A 255 -25.26 0.68 -0.31
N THR A 256 -26.28 -0.10 0.01
CA THR A 256 -26.33 -1.00 1.17
C THR A 256 -26.73 -2.40 0.71
N LEU A 257 -26.20 -3.43 1.36
CA LEU A 257 -26.53 -4.83 1.11
C LEU A 257 -26.84 -5.53 2.44
N ASP A 258 -27.52 -6.68 2.37
CA ASP A 258 -27.84 -7.50 3.54
C ASP A 258 -26.61 -8.23 4.12
N SER A 259 -25.51 -8.27 3.36
CA SER A 259 -24.24 -8.91 3.67
C SER A 259 -23.07 -7.97 3.45
N GLU A 260 -21.93 -8.26 4.09
CA GLU A 260 -20.74 -7.41 4.01
C GLU A 260 -20.16 -7.39 2.59
N ALA A 261 -20.08 -6.19 2.02
CA ALA A 261 -19.38 -5.94 0.77
C ALA A 261 -18.56 -4.64 0.89
N ARG A 262 -17.43 -4.58 0.19
CA ARG A 262 -16.48 -3.47 0.29
C ARG A 262 -15.66 -3.28 -0.97
N ASP A 263 -14.85 -2.23 -0.93
CA ASP A 263 -13.84 -1.88 -1.93
C ASP A 263 -14.46 -1.55 -3.30
N PRO A 264 -15.34 -0.53 -3.39
CA PRO A 264 -16.00 -0.17 -4.64
C PRO A 264 -15.00 0.34 -5.69
N ASN A 265 -14.96 -0.32 -6.86
CA ASN A 265 -14.25 0.14 -8.05
C ASN A 265 -15.24 0.60 -9.13
N MET A 266 -15.20 1.89 -9.50
CA MET A 266 -16.13 2.47 -10.47
C MET A 266 -15.44 3.00 -11.73
N PHE A 267 -16.08 2.77 -12.89
CA PHE A 267 -15.64 3.31 -14.17
C PHE A 267 -16.82 3.58 -15.10
N TRP A 268 -16.60 4.42 -16.12
CA TRP A 268 -17.62 4.74 -17.12
C TRP A 268 -17.75 3.65 -18.19
N GLY A 269 -18.90 3.00 -18.26
CA GLY A 269 -19.26 2.02 -19.28
C GLY A 269 -19.80 2.69 -20.55
N ALA A 270 -18.89 3.16 -21.41
CA ALA A 270 -19.22 3.97 -22.58
C ALA A 270 -20.24 3.31 -23.55
N GLU A 271 -20.21 1.99 -23.71
CA GLU A 271 -21.13 1.27 -24.60
C GLU A 271 -22.60 1.38 -24.17
N ARG A 272 -22.83 1.49 -22.85
CA ARG A 272 -24.16 1.54 -22.24
C ARG A 272 -24.53 2.93 -21.73
N ASN A 273 -23.59 3.87 -21.71
CA ASN A 273 -23.75 5.21 -21.11
C ASN A 273 -24.19 5.16 -19.65
N VAL A 274 -23.54 4.30 -18.86
CA VAL A 274 -23.78 4.15 -17.41
C VAL A 274 -22.45 3.99 -16.69
N TRP A 275 -22.43 4.33 -15.40
CA TRP A 275 -21.37 3.92 -14.50
C TRP A 275 -21.49 2.43 -14.21
N ILE A 276 -20.35 1.75 -14.18
CA ILE A 276 -20.21 0.37 -13.74
C ILE A 276 -19.47 0.40 -12.40
N LEU A 277 -19.96 -0.40 -11.46
CA LEU A 277 -19.31 -0.65 -10.17
C LEU A 277 -19.03 -2.14 -10.05
N VAL A 278 -17.79 -2.46 -9.68
CA VAL A 278 -17.41 -3.80 -9.20
C VAL A 278 -17.16 -3.69 -7.70
N LEU A 279 -17.83 -4.55 -6.93
CA LEU A 279 -17.79 -4.53 -5.46
C LEU A 279 -17.46 -5.93 -4.94
N ALA A 280 -16.52 -6.04 -4.00
CA ALA A 280 -16.17 -7.33 -3.42
C ALA A 280 -17.22 -7.78 -2.41
N HIS A 281 -17.84 -8.93 -2.67
CA HIS A 281 -18.70 -9.62 -1.72
C HIS A 281 -17.85 -10.58 -0.89
N ALA A 282 -17.08 -9.98 0.01
CA ALA A 282 -15.81 -10.54 0.46
C ALA A 282 -15.91 -11.93 1.10
N LEU A 283 -16.95 -12.17 1.91
CA LEU A 283 -17.18 -13.44 2.62
C LEU A 283 -17.81 -14.53 1.75
N ASP A 284 -18.40 -14.14 0.62
CA ASP A 284 -19.04 -15.03 -0.35
C ASP A 284 -18.10 -15.38 -1.53
N HIS A 285 -16.89 -14.80 -1.55
CA HIS A 285 -15.82 -15.07 -2.50
C HIS A 285 -16.23 -14.82 -3.96
N GLU A 286 -16.93 -13.72 -4.18
CA GLU A 286 -17.38 -13.26 -5.50
C GLU A 286 -17.32 -11.74 -5.62
N MET A 287 -17.37 -11.26 -6.86
CA MET A 287 -17.52 -9.84 -7.19
C MET A 287 -18.96 -9.58 -7.66
N LEU A 288 -19.57 -8.52 -7.15
CA LEU A 288 -20.87 -8.03 -7.59
C LEU A 288 -20.67 -6.91 -8.61
N ILE A 289 -21.43 -6.95 -9.70
CA ILE A 289 -21.38 -5.94 -10.76
C ILE A 289 -22.69 -5.17 -10.77
N PHE A 290 -22.60 -3.85 -10.62
CA PHE A 290 -23.74 -2.94 -10.65
C PHE A 290 -23.62 -1.96 -11.82
N SER A 291 -24.75 -1.39 -12.22
CA SER A 291 -24.80 -0.21 -13.08
C SER A 291 -25.56 0.94 -12.42
N SER A 292 -25.20 2.17 -12.78
CA SER A 292 -25.87 3.38 -12.31
C SER A 292 -25.84 4.50 -13.35
N PRO A 293 -26.93 5.27 -13.52
CA PRO A 293 -26.90 6.47 -14.35
C PRO A 293 -26.18 7.66 -13.69
N ASP A 294 -26.05 7.67 -12.36
CA ASP A 294 -25.68 8.87 -11.58
C ASP A 294 -24.77 8.60 -10.36
N MET A 295 -24.24 7.37 -10.25
CA MET A 295 -23.45 6.84 -9.12
C MET A 295 -24.20 6.78 -7.78
N LYS A 296 -25.49 7.12 -7.73
CA LYS A 296 -26.30 7.14 -6.50
C LYS A 296 -27.32 6.01 -6.50
N ASP A 297 -28.01 5.83 -7.61
CA ASP A 297 -28.97 4.76 -7.80
C ASP A 297 -28.30 3.57 -8.50
N TRP A 298 -28.03 2.50 -7.75
CA TRP A 298 -27.33 1.31 -8.23
C TRP A 298 -28.28 0.14 -8.50
N THR A 299 -28.13 -0.50 -9.66
CA THR A 299 -28.83 -1.73 -10.04
C THR A 299 -27.84 -2.89 -10.10
N LEU A 300 -28.08 -3.97 -9.34
CA LEU A 300 -27.30 -5.19 -9.44
C LEU A 300 -27.56 -5.87 -10.79
N GLU A 301 -26.49 -6.11 -11.55
CA GLU A 301 -26.57 -6.70 -12.90
C GLU A 301 -26.17 -8.18 -12.88
N SER A 302 -25.07 -8.51 -12.20
CA SER A 302 -24.55 -9.88 -12.12
C SER A 302 -23.60 -10.09 -10.93
N SER A 303 -23.16 -11.33 -10.73
CA SER A 303 -22.02 -11.66 -9.89
C SER A 303 -21.06 -12.61 -10.62
N PHE A 304 -19.79 -12.61 -10.22
CA PHE A 304 -18.76 -13.47 -10.78
C PHE A 304 -17.82 -14.01 -9.70
N GLY A 305 -17.41 -15.27 -9.85
CA GLY A 305 -16.20 -15.79 -9.18
C GLY A 305 -16.43 -16.85 -8.11
N ARG A 306 -17.67 -17.03 -7.60
CA ARG A 306 -17.96 -18.04 -6.58
C ARG A 306 -17.49 -19.44 -7.00
N GLY A 307 -16.54 -20.01 -6.25
CA GLY A 307 -15.94 -21.32 -6.55
C GLY A 307 -14.95 -21.34 -7.72
N LEU A 308 -14.51 -20.17 -8.20
CA LEU A 308 -13.51 -19.99 -9.25
C LEU A 308 -12.25 -19.32 -8.70
N GLY A 309 -11.09 -19.63 -9.26
CA GLY A 309 -9.82 -19.07 -8.79
C GLY A 309 -9.46 -19.52 -7.37
N ALA A 310 -8.62 -18.74 -6.69
CA ALA A 310 -8.30 -18.94 -5.28
C ALA A 310 -9.43 -18.44 -4.38
N GLN A 311 -9.80 -19.23 -3.38
CA GLN A 311 -11.00 -19.04 -2.55
C GLN A 311 -10.72 -19.20 -1.04
N ASP A 312 -9.46 -19.38 -0.64
CA ASP A 312 -9.08 -19.70 0.75
C ASP A 312 -9.11 -18.49 1.71
N GLY A 313 -9.47 -17.31 1.21
CA GLY A 313 -9.65 -16.11 2.02
C GLY A 313 -10.53 -15.10 1.33
N VAL A 314 -10.86 -14.04 2.06
CA VAL A 314 -11.85 -13.06 1.64
C VAL A 314 -11.38 -12.35 0.38
N TRP A 315 -12.30 -12.11 -0.56
CA TRP A 315 -12.02 -11.35 -1.78
C TRP A 315 -12.13 -9.85 -1.50
N GLU A 316 -11.18 -9.07 -2.01
CA GLU A 316 -11.01 -7.64 -1.74
C GLU A 316 -10.54 -6.92 -3.01
N CYS A 317 -10.63 -5.59 -2.98
CA CYS A 317 -10.06 -4.65 -3.96
C CYS A 317 -10.21 -5.10 -5.42
N PRO A 318 -11.44 -5.22 -5.95
CA PRO A 318 -11.65 -5.52 -7.35
C PRO A 318 -11.19 -4.38 -8.26
N ASP A 319 -10.83 -4.73 -9.50
CA ASP A 319 -10.66 -3.78 -10.58
C ASP A 319 -10.95 -4.45 -11.92
N LEU A 320 -11.68 -3.78 -12.82
CA LEU A 320 -12.14 -4.37 -14.08
C LEU A 320 -11.84 -3.43 -15.24
N PHE A 321 -11.01 -3.89 -16.17
CA PHE A 321 -10.59 -3.06 -17.30
C PHE A 321 -10.22 -3.90 -18.53
N GLU A 322 -10.23 -3.25 -19.68
CA GLU A 322 -9.86 -3.84 -20.96
C GLU A 322 -8.36 -3.63 -21.25
N LEU A 323 -7.65 -4.68 -21.68
CA LEU A 323 -6.23 -4.64 -22.04
C LEU A 323 -5.98 -5.14 -23.47
N PRO A 324 -4.96 -4.59 -24.18
CA PRO A 324 -4.50 -5.14 -25.45
C PRO A 324 -3.76 -6.47 -25.27
N VAL A 325 -3.86 -7.34 -26.27
CA VAL A 325 -3.06 -8.56 -26.37
C VAL A 325 -1.79 -8.26 -27.17
N ASN A 326 -0.64 -8.27 -26.50
CA ASN A 326 0.65 -7.91 -27.08
C ASN A 326 1.00 -8.81 -28.27
N GLY A 327 1.24 -8.20 -29.42
CA GLY A 327 1.57 -8.92 -30.66
C GLY A 327 0.37 -9.51 -31.40
N GLU A 328 -0.85 -9.33 -30.91
CA GLU A 328 -2.09 -9.80 -31.54
C GLU A 328 -3.06 -8.64 -31.79
N SER A 329 -3.94 -8.78 -32.79
CA SER A 329 -5.05 -7.83 -32.98
C SER A 329 -6.19 -8.21 -32.03
N GLY A 330 -6.46 -7.37 -31.04
CA GLY A 330 -7.60 -7.57 -30.14
C GLY A 330 -7.31 -7.11 -28.73
N LYS A 331 -8.36 -7.20 -27.91
CA LYS A 331 -8.35 -6.86 -26.50
C LYS A 331 -9.16 -7.88 -25.71
N LYS A 332 -8.90 -7.96 -24.42
CA LYS A 332 -9.64 -8.78 -23.46
C LYS A 332 -9.88 -8.00 -22.18
N TRP A 333 -10.94 -8.34 -21.47
CA TRP A 333 -11.20 -7.81 -20.14
C TRP A 333 -10.41 -8.59 -19.09
N VAL A 334 -9.92 -7.86 -18.10
CA VAL A 334 -9.22 -8.39 -16.94
C VAL A 334 -9.95 -7.95 -15.69
N LEU A 335 -10.32 -8.92 -14.85
CA LEU A 335 -10.81 -8.69 -13.50
C LEU A 335 -9.67 -9.00 -12.52
N LEU A 336 -9.13 -7.98 -11.86
CA LEU A 336 -8.26 -8.15 -10.71
C LEU A 336 -9.10 -8.53 -9.49
N CYS A 337 -8.59 -9.46 -8.71
CA CYS A 337 -9.15 -9.86 -7.43
C CYS A 337 -8.00 -10.03 -6.44
N ASN A 338 -8.04 -9.24 -5.36
CA ASN A 338 -7.13 -9.42 -4.25
C ASN A 338 -7.79 -10.38 -3.24
N LEU A 339 -7.02 -11.24 -2.57
CA LEU A 339 -7.53 -12.05 -1.46
C LEU A 339 -6.61 -12.16 -0.24
N ASN A 340 -7.21 -12.34 0.94
CA ASN A 340 -6.50 -12.58 2.19
C ASN A 340 -7.25 -13.52 3.17
N PRO A 341 -6.62 -14.59 3.71
CA PRO A 341 -5.39 -15.20 3.23
C PRO A 341 -5.62 -15.95 1.89
N GLY A 342 -4.74 -16.88 1.52
CA GLY A 342 -4.90 -17.72 0.32
C GLY A 342 -3.94 -17.38 -0.82
N GLY A 343 -2.99 -16.47 -0.61
CA GLY A 343 -1.90 -16.23 -1.54
C GLY A 343 -0.98 -17.44 -1.73
N PRO A 344 -0.25 -17.53 -2.86
CA PRO A 344 0.50 -18.72 -3.26
C PRO A 344 1.62 -19.09 -2.27
N PHE A 345 2.08 -18.15 -1.46
CA PHE A 345 3.12 -18.33 -0.44
C PHE A 345 2.65 -17.97 0.98
N GLY A 346 1.33 -18.02 1.20
CA GLY A 346 0.66 -17.64 2.43
C GLY A 346 0.33 -16.15 2.50
N GLY A 347 -0.71 -15.83 3.27
CA GLY A 347 -1.18 -14.47 3.44
C GLY A 347 -1.91 -13.91 2.23
N SER A 348 -1.71 -12.63 1.99
CA SER A 348 -2.44 -11.86 0.99
C SER A 348 -1.75 -11.87 -0.39
N ALA A 349 -2.52 -11.88 -1.47
CA ALA A 349 -2.00 -11.82 -2.84
C ALA A 349 -3.03 -11.28 -3.86
N THR A 350 -2.58 -11.00 -5.08
CA THR A 350 -3.41 -10.56 -6.20
C THR A 350 -3.55 -11.66 -7.25
N GLN A 351 -4.75 -12.18 -7.43
CA GLN A 351 -5.11 -13.02 -8.57
C GLN A 351 -5.84 -12.22 -9.65
N TYR A 352 -6.00 -12.80 -10.83
CA TYR A 352 -6.78 -12.18 -11.89
C TYR A 352 -7.49 -13.20 -12.78
N PHE A 353 -8.50 -12.73 -13.48
CA PHE A 353 -9.25 -13.46 -14.49
C PHE A 353 -9.20 -12.71 -15.82
N ILE A 354 -9.02 -13.42 -16.93
CA ILE A 354 -9.08 -12.86 -18.28
C ILE A 354 -10.35 -13.38 -18.95
N GLY A 355 -11.08 -12.52 -19.65
CA GLY A 355 -12.34 -12.89 -20.28
C GLY A 355 -12.96 -11.76 -21.08
N ASP A 356 -14.29 -11.79 -21.18
CA ASP A 356 -15.11 -10.81 -21.89
C ASP A 356 -16.13 -10.18 -20.93
N PHE A 357 -16.46 -8.91 -21.17
CA PHE A 357 -17.47 -8.18 -20.40
C PHE A 357 -18.43 -7.48 -21.37
N ASP A 358 -19.73 -7.73 -21.21
CA ASP A 358 -20.80 -7.19 -22.07
C ASP A 358 -21.44 -5.91 -21.52
N GLY A 359 -20.80 -5.29 -20.52
CA GLY A 359 -21.36 -4.17 -19.76
C GLY A 359 -22.28 -4.57 -18.60
N LYS A 360 -22.54 -5.87 -18.39
CA LYS A 360 -23.35 -6.42 -17.27
C LYS A 360 -22.70 -7.61 -16.59
N THR A 361 -22.16 -8.54 -17.38
CA THR A 361 -21.68 -9.86 -16.95
C THR A 361 -20.24 -10.05 -17.42
N PHE A 362 -19.35 -10.40 -16.49
CA PHE A 362 -17.99 -10.84 -16.82
C PHE A 362 -17.97 -12.36 -17.03
N THR A 363 -17.47 -12.81 -18.18
CA THR A 363 -17.33 -14.22 -18.52
C THR A 363 -15.84 -14.55 -18.68
N SER A 364 -15.28 -15.35 -17.78
CA SER A 364 -13.88 -15.74 -17.84
C SER A 364 -13.60 -16.72 -18.98
N ASP A 365 -12.43 -16.58 -19.60
CA ASP A 365 -11.85 -17.59 -20.48
C ASP A 365 -11.55 -18.88 -19.67
N THR A 366 -11.55 -20.02 -20.37
CA THR A 366 -11.21 -21.32 -19.81
C THR A 366 -9.96 -21.90 -20.47
N ASP A 367 -9.27 -22.78 -19.76
CA ASP A 367 -8.24 -23.64 -20.33
C ASP A 367 -8.82 -24.72 -21.27
N ASP A 368 -7.94 -25.52 -21.88
CA ASP A 368 -8.31 -26.61 -22.80
C ASP A 368 -9.18 -27.71 -22.14
N SER A 369 -9.22 -27.76 -20.80
CA SER A 369 -10.07 -28.69 -20.04
C SER A 369 -11.46 -28.10 -19.71
N GLY A 370 -11.72 -26.86 -20.13
CA GLY A 370 -12.95 -26.13 -19.84
C GLY A 370 -13.00 -25.56 -18.42
N LYS A 371 -11.86 -25.40 -17.75
CA LYS A 371 -11.79 -24.84 -16.38
C LYS A 371 -11.23 -23.43 -16.39
N VAL A 372 -11.68 -22.60 -15.46
CA VAL A 372 -11.09 -21.26 -15.23
C VAL A 372 -9.77 -21.43 -14.46
N PRO A 373 -8.62 -21.02 -15.04
CA PRO A 373 -7.33 -21.17 -14.39
C PRO A 373 -7.12 -20.11 -13.30
N THR A 374 -6.55 -20.50 -12.16
CA THR A 374 -6.05 -19.55 -11.15
C THR A 374 -4.73 -18.95 -11.61
N LYS A 375 -4.68 -17.63 -11.77
CA LYS A 375 -3.50 -16.89 -12.22
C LYS A 375 -3.15 -15.78 -11.23
N TRP A 376 -1.85 -15.61 -10.97
CA TRP A 376 -1.32 -14.65 -10.00
C TRP A 376 -0.64 -13.50 -10.74
N LEU A 377 -0.88 -12.26 -10.30
CA LEU A 377 -0.27 -11.08 -10.92
C LEU A 377 1.19 -10.91 -10.49
N ASP A 378 1.50 -11.30 -9.25
CA ASP A 378 2.83 -11.22 -8.66
C ASP A 378 3.10 -12.50 -7.86
N TYR A 379 4.30 -13.04 -8.00
CA TYR A 379 4.74 -14.28 -7.36
C TYR A 379 5.69 -14.03 -6.18
N GLY A 380 5.85 -12.78 -5.76
CA GLY A 380 6.44 -12.42 -4.48
C GLY A 380 5.42 -12.52 -3.35
N LYS A 381 5.88 -12.29 -2.11
CA LYS A 381 5.00 -12.37 -0.94
C LYS A 381 4.36 -11.03 -0.57
N ASP A 382 4.87 -9.91 -1.10
CA ASP A 382 4.53 -8.55 -0.65
C ASP A 382 3.87 -7.73 -1.76
N HIS A 383 2.82 -8.26 -2.38
CA HIS A 383 2.04 -7.57 -3.41
C HIS A 383 0.56 -7.83 -3.20
N TYR A 384 -0.17 -6.79 -2.77
CA TYR A 384 -1.59 -6.88 -2.46
C TYR A 384 -2.35 -5.60 -2.84
N ALA A 385 -3.68 -5.63 -2.73
CA ALA A 385 -4.57 -4.48 -2.95
C ALA A 385 -4.23 -3.69 -4.21
N THR A 386 -3.91 -4.40 -5.30
CA THR A 386 -3.49 -3.76 -6.55
C THR A 386 -4.69 -3.30 -7.33
N VAL A 387 -4.71 -2.02 -7.66
CA VAL A 387 -5.76 -1.32 -8.40
C VAL A 387 -5.12 -0.36 -9.42
N SER A 388 -5.91 0.09 -10.39
CA SER A 388 -5.48 0.98 -11.47
C SER A 388 -5.86 2.43 -11.23
N PHE A 389 -5.14 3.33 -11.89
CA PHE A 389 -5.55 4.72 -12.03
C PHE A 389 -6.70 4.82 -13.04
N SER A 390 -7.78 5.50 -12.66
CA SER A 390 -8.77 5.96 -13.63
C SER A 390 -8.22 7.12 -14.46
N ASP A 391 -8.74 7.26 -15.69
CA ASP A 391 -8.36 8.34 -16.62
C ASP A 391 -6.85 8.45 -16.92
N ALA A 392 -6.06 7.38 -16.71
CA ALA A 392 -4.64 7.37 -17.06
C ALA A 392 -4.42 7.81 -18.54
N PRO A 393 -3.43 8.67 -18.81
CA PRO A 393 -3.20 9.23 -20.14
C PRO A 393 -2.80 8.13 -21.14
N ASP A 394 -2.93 8.46 -22.42
CA ASP A 394 -2.50 7.60 -23.55
C ASP A 394 -3.15 6.21 -23.59
N GLY A 395 -4.28 6.02 -22.90
CA GLY A 395 -4.98 4.73 -22.83
C GLY A 395 -4.21 3.66 -22.05
N ARG A 396 -3.25 4.07 -21.23
CA ARG A 396 -2.47 3.18 -20.37
C ARG A 396 -3.34 2.53 -19.30
N ARG A 397 -2.86 1.42 -18.75
CA ARG A 397 -3.43 0.81 -17.55
C ARG A 397 -2.33 0.73 -16.50
N THR A 398 -2.06 1.88 -15.91
CA THR A 398 -1.11 2.03 -14.81
C THR A 398 -1.75 1.52 -13.52
N VAL A 399 -1.06 0.64 -12.79
CA VAL A 399 -1.47 0.10 -11.49
C VAL A 399 -0.41 0.34 -10.42
N ILE A 400 -0.87 0.38 -9.17
CA ILE A 400 -0.03 0.36 -7.97
C ILE A 400 -0.61 -0.64 -6.99
N GLY A 401 0.24 -1.42 -6.32
CA GLY A 401 -0.13 -2.30 -5.23
C GLY A 401 0.35 -1.80 -3.86
N TRP A 402 -0.23 -2.36 -2.80
CA TRP A 402 0.34 -2.31 -1.46
C TRP A 402 1.51 -3.30 -1.36
N MET A 403 2.70 -2.79 -1.05
CA MET A 403 3.93 -3.57 -0.91
C MET A 403 4.07 -4.09 0.53
N SER A 404 3.21 -5.06 0.88
CA SER A 404 3.23 -5.74 2.18
C SER A 404 2.40 -7.03 2.15
N ASN A 405 2.26 -7.67 3.30
CA ASN A 405 1.43 -8.86 3.47
C ASN A 405 0.76 -8.88 4.85
N TRP A 406 -0.55 -9.12 4.89
CA TRP A 406 -1.33 -9.15 6.13
C TRP A 406 -0.81 -10.11 7.21
N GLN A 407 -0.07 -11.18 6.87
CA GLN A 407 0.50 -12.12 7.85
C GLN A 407 1.47 -11.46 8.83
N TYR A 408 2.14 -10.40 8.42
CA TYR A 408 3.20 -9.77 9.22
C TYR A 408 3.26 -8.25 9.07
N ALA A 409 2.39 -7.65 8.26
CA ALA A 409 2.38 -6.21 8.03
C ALA A 409 2.45 -5.41 9.33
N PRO A 410 1.68 -5.73 10.41
CA PRO A 410 1.82 -5.01 11.68
C PRO A 410 3.19 -5.15 12.33
N GLU A 411 3.94 -6.24 12.12
CA GLU A 411 5.13 -6.57 12.89
C GLU A 411 6.45 -6.26 12.18
N VAL A 412 6.40 -5.68 10.97
CA VAL A 412 7.61 -5.25 10.26
C VAL A 412 8.43 -4.25 11.10
N PRO A 413 9.78 -4.27 11.02
CA PRO A 413 10.65 -3.53 11.92
C PRO A 413 10.78 -2.02 11.57
N THR A 414 9.65 -1.35 11.30
CA THR A 414 9.50 0.11 11.17
C THR A 414 8.56 0.63 12.24
N MET A 415 8.69 1.90 12.64
CA MET A 415 7.91 2.49 13.73
C MET A 415 7.11 3.71 13.28
N GLN A 416 7.77 4.84 12.98
CA GLN A 416 7.16 6.12 12.63
C GLN A 416 6.29 6.05 11.37
N PHE A 417 6.63 5.17 10.43
CA PHE A 417 5.78 4.83 9.29
C PHE A 417 5.65 3.31 9.17
N ARG A 418 4.65 2.87 8.42
CA ARG A 418 4.53 1.48 8.03
C ARG A 418 3.96 1.35 6.62
N SER A 419 4.54 0.40 5.89
CA SER A 419 4.25 0.05 4.51
C SER A 419 4.72 1.05 3.45
N ALA A 420 4.68 0.57 2.21
CA ALA A 420 4.94 1.32 1.00
C ALA A 420 4.01 0.81 -0.10
N ASN A 421 3.95 1.52 -1.22
CA ASN A 421 3.41 1.01 -2.45
C ASN A 421 4.50 0.35 -3.31
N THR A 422 4.09 -0.52 -4.23
CA THR A 422 5.00 -1.06 -5.26
C THR A 422 5.45 0.04 -6.21
N LEU A 423 6.45 -0.23 -7.04
CA LEU A 423 6.66 0.56 -8.25
C LEU A 423 5.36 0.66 -9.07
N PRO A 424 5.10 1.78 -9.76
CA PRO A 424 4.01 1.88 -10.71
C PRO A 424 4.26 0.90 -11.86
N ARG A 425 3.21 0.20 -12.28
CA ARG A 425 3.29 -0.86 -13.30
C ARG A 425 2.31 -0.61 -14.43
N GLU A 426 2.73 -0.88 -15.65
CA GLU A 426 1.86 -0.94 -16.82
C GLU A 426 1.40 -2.36 -17.07
N MET A 427 0.11 -2.48 -17.36
CA MET A 427 -0.57 -3.75 -17.57
C MET A 427 -0.80 -4.00 -19.06
N GLY A 428 -0.63 -5.25 -19.47
CA GLY A 428 -0.96 -5.74 -20.80
C GLY A 428 -1.32 -7.22 -20.75
N ILE A 429 -1.48 -7.86 -21.91
CA ILE A 429 -1.71 -9.31 -21.99
C ILE A 429 -0.66 -9.90 -22.94
N PHE A 430 -0.12 -11.06 -22.62
CA PHE A 430 0.71 -11.84 -23.52
C PHE A 430 0.22 -13.28 -23.63
N ARG A 431 0.53 -13.94 -24.74
CA ARG A 431 0.34 -15.38 -24.89
C ARG A 431 1.60 -16.11 -24.45
N ALA A 432 1.47 -17.01 -23.49
CA ALA A 432 2.59 -17.84 -23.04
C ALA A 432 2.77 -19.08 -23.94
N PRO A 433 3.91 -19.80 -23.83
CA PRO A 433 4.17 -21.01 -24.62
C PRO A 433 3.16 -22.15 -24.42
N ASP A 434 2.41 -22.15 -23.33
CA ASP A 434 1.33 -23.10 -23.06
C ASP A 434 0.04 -22.79 -23.86
N GLY A 435 0.03 -21.71 -24.65
CA GLY A 435 -1.09 -21.27 -25.48
C GLY A 435 -2.09 -20.36 -24.76
N GLN A 436 -2.01 -20.20 -23.44
CA GLN A 436 -2.93 -19.38 -22.66
C GLN A 436 -2.51 -17.90 -22.63
N LEU A 437 -3.49 -17.03 -22.34
CA LEU A 437 -3.26 -15.61 -22.10
C LEU A 437 -2.91 -15.36 -20.63
N TYR A 438 -1.96 -14.46 -20.39
CA TYR A 438 -1.54 -14.02 -19.07
C TYR A 438 -1.40 -12.51 -19.06
N VAL A 439 -1.63 -11.89 -17.90
CA VAL A 439 -1.39 -10.46 -17.72
C VAL A 439 0.11 -10.21 -17.64
N SER A 440 0.61 -9.27 -18.43
CA SER A 440 1.96 -8.73 -18.28
C SER A 440 1.96 -7.57 -17.29
N SER A 441 2.98 -7.51 -16.44
CA SER A 441 3.22 -6.42 -15.48
C SER A 441 4.63 -5.88 -15.66
N THR A 442 4.77 -4.71 -16.27
CA THR A 442 6.07 -4.04 -16.50
C THR A 442 6.20 -2.80 -15.63
N PRO A 443 7.38 -2.45 -15.09
CA PRO A 443 7.59 -1.14 -14.47
C PRO A 443 7.19 -0.02 -15.43
N SER A 444 6.51 1.00 -14.92
CA SER A 444 6.08 2.16 -15.71
C SER A 444 7.27 2.86 -16.36
N PRO A 445 7.15 3.45 -17.56
CA PRO A 445 8.26 4.12 -18.23
C PRO A 445 8.96 5.18 -17.38
N GLU A 446 8.23 5.85 -16.49
CA GLU A 446 8.75 6.86 -15.57
C GLU A 446 9.76 6.29 -14.57
N VAL A 447 9.69 4.99 -14.26
CA VAL A 447 10.68 4.31 -13.41
C VAL A 447 12.08 4.37 -14.02
N ASP A 448 12.21 4.47 -15.35
CA ASP A 448 13.53 4.59 -15.99
C ASP A 448 14.22 5.93 -15.66
N ALA A 449 13.47 6.95 -15.24
CA ALA A 449 14.03 8.24 -14.82
C ALA A 449 14.83 8.13 -13.50
N LEU A 450 14.59 7.10 -12.69
CA LEU A 450 15.36 6.82 -11.48
C LEU A 450 16.80 6.38 -11.77
N ARG A 451 17.14 5.99 -13.00
CA ARG A 451 18.48 5.56 -13.37
C ARG A 451 19.49 6.71 -13.21
N GLY A 452 20.37 6.56 -12.23
CA GLY A 452 21.57 7.36 -12.08
C GLY A 452 22.74 6.82 -12.91
N ALA A 453 23.93 6.78 -12.30
CA ALA A 453 25.15 6.36 -12.98
C ALA A 453 25.13 4.87 -13.36
N LEU A 454 25.59 4.56 -14.58
CA LEU A 454 25.89 3.19 -15.00
C LEU A 454 27.20 2.74 -14.33
N VAL A 455 27.08 2.06 -13.18
CA VAL A 455 28.19 1.60 -12.35
C VAL A 455 28.91 0.40 -12.97
N LYS A 456 28.17 -0.47 -13.66
CA LYS A 456 28.76 -1.63 -14.33
C LYS A 456 28.05 -1.95 -15.63
N SER A 457 28.83 -2.30 -16.65
CA SER A 457 28.34 -2.91 -17.88
C SER A 457 29.17 -4.15 -18.23
N VAL A 458 28.51 -5.25 -18.57
CA VAL A 458 29.12 -6.47 -19.12
C VAL A 458 28.26 -6.92 -20.29
N SER A 459 28.79 -6.76 -21.51
CA SER A 459 28.09 -7.16 -22.73
C SER A 459 27.82 -8.67 -22.76
N LYS A 460 28.82 -9.48 -22.41
CA LYS A 460 28.72 -10.94 -22.43
C LYS A 460 29.80 -11.59 -21.57
N THR A 461 29.44 -12.60 -20.79
CA THR A 461 30.39 -13.45 -20.06
C THR A 461 29.86 -14.88 -19.90
N SER A 462 30.77 -15.85 -19.85
CA SER A 462 30.43 -17.24 -19.54
C SER A 462 30.35 -17.45 -18.03
N LEU A 463 29.33 -18.19 -17.62
CA LEU A 463 29.09 -18.62 -16.24
C LEU A 463 29.37 -20.12 -16.11
N GLY A 464 30.01 -20.50 -15.01
CA GLY A 464 30.22 -21.88 -14.59
C GLY A 464 30.08 -21.97 -13.07
N SER A 465 30.63 -23.02 -12.47
CA SER A 465 30.55 -23.26 -11.02
C SER A 465 31.19 -22.16 -10.16
N LYS A 466 32.24 -21.50 -10.68
CA LYS A 466 32.85 -20.33 -10.04
C LYS A 466 32.03 -19.09 -10.37
N ALA A 467 31.54 -18.41 -9.32
CA ALA A 467 30.75 -17.21 -9.46
C ALA A 467 31.52 -16.05 -10.11
N ARG A 468 30.81 -15.27 -10.93
CA ARG A 468 31.19 -13.92 -11.34
C ARG A 468 30.59 -12.95 -10.35
N THR A 469 31.42 -12.05 -9.82
CA THR A 469 31.03 -11.13 -8.75
C THR A 469 31.20 -9.69 -9.20
N TYR A 470 30.24 -8.85 -8.84
CA TYR A 470 30.20 -7.42 -9.14
C TYR A 470 29.81 -6.66 -7.87
N SER A 471 30.44 -5.51 -7.63
CA SER A 471 29.97 -4.57 -6.61
C SER A 471 28.70 -3.89 -7.10
N ILE A 472 27.76 -3.65 -6.19
CA ILE A 472 26.52 -2.91 -6.47
C ILE A 472 26.36 -1.76 -5.47
N PRO A 473 25.73 -0.65 -5.88
CA PRO A 473 25.26 0.39 -4.94
C PRO A 473 24.20 -0.14 -3.97
N GLU A 474 23.96 0.62 -2.89
CA GLU A 474 22.85 0.35 -1.95
C GLU A 474 21.49 0.38 -2.64
N LEU A 475 21.23 1.43 -3.42
CA LEU A 475 20.03 1.59 -4.23
C LEU A 475 20.42 1.41 -5.70
N CYS A 476 19.89 0.37 -6.36
CA CYS A 476 20.25 0.10 -7.74
C CYS A 476 19.16 -0.61 -8.53
N GLU A 477 19.21 -0.44 -9.85
CA GLU A 477 18.58 -1.32 -10.81
C GLU A 477 19.66 -2.23 -11.42
N ILE A 478 19.35 -3.52 -11.51
CA ILE A 478 20.15 -4.50 -12.22
C ILE A 478 19.32 -5.02 -13.39
N ASP A 479 19.76 -4.72 -14.60
CA ASP A 479 19.20 -5.23 -15.85
C ASP A 479 20.15 -6.30 -16.41
N MET A 480 19.64 -7.49 -16.75
CA MET A 480 20.46 -8.55 -17.34
C MET A 480 19.67 -9.54 -18.21
N GLU A 481 20.39 -10.33 -19.00
CA GLU A 481 19.88 -11.52 -19.67
C GLU A 481 20.69 -12.77 -19.31
N ILE A 482 19.99 -13.87 -19.03
CA ILE A 482 20.59 -15.16 -18.73
C ILE A 482 20.16 -16.18 -19.77
N SER A 483 21.12 -16.81 -20.43
CA SER A 483 20.88 -18.00 -21.26
C SER A 483 21.48 -19.21 -20.56
N PRO A 484 20.67 -20.18 -20.10
CA PRO A 484 21.17 -21.31 -19.30
C PRO A 484 22.10 -22.22 -20.12
N LYS A 485 22.00 -22.24 -21.45
CA LYS A 485 22.78 -23.10 -22.37
C LYS A 485 22.76 -24.58 -21.96
N LYS A 486 23.76 -25.05 -21.22
CA LYS A 486 23.84 -26.45 -20.72
C LYS A 486 23.67 -26.56 -19.21
N ALA A 487 23.55 -25.43 -18.51
CA ALA A 487 23.34 -25.40 -17.08
C ALA A 487 21.93 -25.89 -16.73
N GLU A 488 21.84 -26.61 -15.60
CA GLU A 488 20.56 -26.98 -14.99
C GLU A 488 19.91 -25.74 -14.38
N SER A 489 20.72 -24.88 -13.73
CA SER A 489 20.25 -23.64 -13.13
C SER A 489 21.31 -22.55 -13.11
N VAL A 490 20.84 -21.31 -12.94
CA VAL A 490 21.66 -20.12 -12.73
C VAL A 490 21.25 -19.46 -11.43
N GLU A 491 22.21 -19.30 -10.52
CA GLU A 491 22.02 -18.65 -9.23
C GLU A 491 22.49 -17.19 -9.31
N ILE A 492 21.66 -16.29 -8.79
CA ILE A 492 21.86 -14.85 -8.68
C ILE A 492 21.77 -14.52 -7.19
N GLU A 493 22.90 -14.20 -6.56
CA GLU A 493 22.97 -13.87 -5.14
C GLU A 493 23.23 -12.37 -4.95
N LEU A 494 22.40 -11.72 -4.15
CA LEU A 494 22.66 -10.40 -3.57
C LEU A 494 23.16 -10.62 -2.14
N SER A 495 24.31 -10.05 -1.78
CA SER A 495 24.88 -10.22 -0.43
C SER A 495 25.60 -8.98 0.08
N ASN A 496 25.83 -8.94 1.40
CA ASN A 496 26.56 -7.86 2.08
C ASN A 496 27.70 -8.40 2.96
N ALA A 497 28.44 -7.47 3.57
CA ALA A 497 29.55 -7.79 4.46
C ALA A 497 29.13 -8.43 5.80
N ALA A 498 27.85 -8.31 6.19
CA ALA A 498 27.30 -8.94 7.38
C ALA A 498 26.94 -10.43 7.16
N GLY A 499 27.11 -10.95 5.94
CA GLY A 499 26.79 -12.33 5.58
C GLY A 499 25.30 -12.56 5.29
N GLU A 500 24.52 -11.49 5.21
CA GLU A 500 23.11 -11.52 4.83
C GLU A 500 23.00 -11.58 3.31
N LYS A 501 21.95 -12.24 2.83
CA LYS A 501 21.75 -12.47 1.41
C LYS A 501 20.33 -12.80 0.99
N VAL A 502 20.07 -12.49 -0.26
CA VAL A 502 18.94 -12.99 -1.05
C VAL A 502 19.50 -13.84 -2.18
N VAL A 503 18.92 -15.02 -2.39
CA VAL A 503 19.33 -15.92 -3.47
C VAL A 503 18.16 -16.14 -4.41
N MET A 504 18.34 -15.78 -5.68
CA MET A 504 17.43 -16.11 -6.75
C MET A 504 18.01 -17.25 -7.59
N VAL A 505 17.17 -18.19 -8.01
CA VAL A 505 17.60 -19.31 -8.86
C VAL A 505 16.66 -19.46 -10.04
N TYR A 506 17.19 -19.27 -11.24
CA TYR A 506 16.51 -19.64 -12.47
C TYR A 506 16.80 -21.11 -12.79
N ASP A 507 15.77 -21.95 -12.75
CA ASP A 507 15.81 -23.35 -13.11
C ASP A 507 15.40 -23.52 -14.59
N ALA A 508 16.31 -24.05 -15.40
CA ALA A 508 16.12 -24.16 -16.84
C ALA A 508 15.16 -25.29 -17.24
N LYS A 509 14.95 -26.29 -16.37
CA LYS A 509 14.08 -27.44 -16.65
C LYS A 509 12.63 -27.11 -16.34
N SER A 510 12.36 -26.45 -15.22
CA SER A 510 11.00 -26.04 -14.84
C SER A 510 10.60 -24.66 -15.38
N ASP A 511 11.52 -23.94 -16.03
CA ASP A 511 11.32 -22.56 -16.50
C ASP A 511 10.75 -21.66 -15.39
N SER A 512 11.46 -21.62 -14.27
CA SER A 512 10.99 -20.92 -13.07
C SER A 512 12.10 -20.15 -12.40
N LEU A 513 11.76 -19.00 -11.81
CA LEU A 513 12.63 -18.20 -10.97
C LEU A 513 12.18 -18.32 -9.50
N SER A 514 13.06 -18.77 -8.62
CA SER A 514 12.83 -18.71 -7.17
C SER A 514 13.50 -17.48 -6.55
N PHE A 515 12.99 -17.04 -5.40
CA PHE A 515 13.53 -15.96 -4.57
C PHE A 515 13.54 -16.39 -3.11
N ASP A 516 14.73 -16.58 -2.53
CA ASP A 516 14.94 -17.00 -1.14
C ASP A 516 15.41 -15.82 -0.28
N ARG A 517 14.55 -15.38 0.64
CA ARG A 517 14.86 -14.32 1.61
C ARG A 517 15.11 -14.80 3.03
N ARG A 518 15.24 -16.10 3.27
CA ARG A 518 15.38 -16.65 4.65
C ARG A 518 16.64 -16.15 5.38
N LYS A 519 17.59 -15.57 4.65
CA LYS A 519 18.82 -14.96 5.19
C LYS A 519 18.98 -13.49 4.80
N SER A 520 17.89 -12.80 4.46
CA SER A 520 17.93 -11.43 3.94
C SER A 520 18.34 -10.37 4.98
N GLY A 521 18.31 -10.70 6.26
CA GLY A 521 18.67 -9.81 7.35
C GLY A 521 17.83 -10.10 8.59
N ILE A 522 17.14 -9.09 9.11
CA ILE A 522 16.13 -9.25 10.17
C ILE A 522 14.93 -9.98 9.56
N VAL A 523 14.61 -11.15 10.11
CA VAL A 523 13.54 -12.04 9.61
C VAL A 523 12.72 -12.67 10.74
N ASP A 524 13.09 -12.43 11.99
CA ASP A 524 12.56 -13.11 13.17
C ASP A 524 11.35 -12.40 13.81
N PHE A 525 10.95 -11.23 13.29
CA PHE A 525 9.74 -10.52 13.72
C PHE A 525 8.45 -11.25 13.35
N SER A 526 8.50 -12.21 12.41
CA SER A 526 7.38 -13.11 12.12
C SER A 526 7.89 -14.46 11.59
N GLN A 527 7.27 -15.55 12.04
CA GLN A 527 7.54 -16.90 11.53
C GLN A 527 7.19 -17.06 10.04
N ASP A 528 6.27 -16.24 9.53
CA ASP A 528 5.79 -16.29 8.14
C ASP A 528 6.65 -15.45 7.20
N PHE A 529 7.56 -14.62 7.72
CA PHE A 529 8.42 -13.78 6.90
C PHE A 529 9.51 -14.57 6.13
N PRO A 530 10.34 -15.42 6.76
CA PRO A 530 11.39 -16.14 6.05
C PRO A 530 10.80 -17.18 5.08
N ALA A 531 10.82 -16.87 3.78
CA ALA A 531 10.16 -17.65 2.74
C ALA A 531 11.05 -17.85 1.51
N VAL A 532 10.71 -18.87 0.72
CA VAL A 532 11.14 -19.02 -0.67
C VAL A 532 9.90 -18.91 -1.54
N THR A 533 9.87 -17.93 -2.42
CA THR A 533 8.80 -17.74 -3.41
C THR A 533 9.27 -18.20 -4.77
N VAL A 534 8.35 -18.59 -5.65
CA VAL A 534 8.65 -19.18 -6.96
C VAL A 534 7.69 -18.67 -8.02
N SER A 535 8.23 -18.18 -9.12
CA SER A 535 7.46 -17.74 -10.28
C SER A 535 7.76 -18.63 -11.50
N PRO A 536 6.75 -19.04 -12.29
CA PRO A 536 6.98 -19.43 -13.67
C PRO A 536 7.55 -18.24 -14.46
N ALA A 537 8.62 -18.46 -15.22
CA ALA A 537 9.28 -17.39 -15.98
C ALA A 537 8.59 -17.12 -17.33
N TYR A 538 7.82 -18.09 -17.83
CA TYR A 538 7.12 -18.05 -19.11
C TYR A 538 8.05 -17.69 -20.27
N THR A 539 9.28 -18.21 -20.25
CA THR A 539 10.32 -17.85 -21.20
C THR A 539 9.90 -18.24 -22.62
N ASP A 540 9.95 -17.28 -23.54
CA ASP A 540 9.76 -17.52 -24.97
C ASP A 540 11.12 -17.46 -25.67
N GLY A 541 11.78 -18.62 -25.76
CA GLY A 541 13.11 -18.77 -26.36
C GLY A 541 14.15 -19.37 -25.40
N ASP A 542 15.42 -18.99 -25.57
CA ASP A 542 16.56 -19.59 -24.86
C ASP A 542 17.20 -18.67 -23.80
N LYS A 543 16.47 -17.62 -23.38
CA LYS A 543 16.94 -16.64 -22.41
C LYS A 543 15.82 -16.13 -21.52
N VAL A 544 16.14 -15.94 -20.24
CA VAL A 544 15.34 -15.13 -19.32
C VAL A 544 15.96 -13.74 -19.18
N GLY A 545 15.16 -12.70 -19.39
CA GLY A 545 15.54 -11.32 -19.12
C GLY A 545 15.03 -10.89 -17.74
N LEU A 546 15.85 -10.16 -16.98
CA LEU A 546 15.50 -9.70 -15.63
C LEU A 546 15.77 -8.21 -15.48
N ARG A 547 14.85 -7.51 -14.81
CA ARG A 547 15.08 -6.21 -14.18
C ARG A 547 14.85 -6.36 -12.67
N ILE A 548 15.85 -6.02 -11.87
CA ILE A 548 15.82 -6.18 -10.41
C ILE A 548 16.04 -4.81 -9.80
N PHE A 549 15.07 -4.34 -9.02
CA PHE A 549 15.13 -3.06 -8.30
C PHE A 549 15.40 -3.34 -6.83
N ILE A 550 16.46 -2.73 -6.29
CA ILE A 550 16.86 -2.87 -4.90
C ILE A 550 16.70 -1.52 -4.20
N ASP A 551 15.82 -1.50 -3.18
CA ASP A 551 15.63 -0.39 -2.25
C ASP A 551 16.09 -0.80 -0.84
N ARG A 552 15.97 0.09 0.15
CA ARG A 552 16.39 -0.13 1.54
C ARG A 552 15.71 -1.34 2.19
N SER A 553 14.46 -1.62 1.82
CA SER A 553 13.66 -2.67 2.43
C SER A 553 12.80 -3.48 1.47
N SER A 554 13.04 -3.37 0.17
CA SER A 554 12.32 -4.13 -0.85
C SER A 554 13.24 -4.54 -1.99
N ILE A 555 12.89 -5.66 -2.62
CA ILE A 555 13.41 -6.09 -3.91
C ILE A 555 12.23 -6.46 -4.80
N GLU A 556 12.10 -5.78 -5.93
CA GLU A 556 11.16 -6.11 -6.99
C GLU A 556 11.90 -6.70 -8.19
N VAL A 557 11.48 -7.89 -8.63
CA VAL A 557 12.05 -8.59 -9.78
C VAL A 557 11.01 -8.70 -10.88
N PHE A 558 11.35 -8.25 -12.08
CA PHE A 558 10.51 -8.35 -13.26
C PHE A 558 11.18 -9.20 -14.32
N GLY A 559 10.43 -10.14 -14.89
CA GLY A 559 10.77 -10.71 -16.19
C GLY A 559 10.70 -9.61 -17.25
N LYS A 560 11.70 -9.54 -18.15
CA LYS A 560 11.63 -8.62 -19.30
C LYS A 560 10.33 -8.86 -20.08
N ASP A 561 9.78 -7.77 -20.62
CA ASP A 561 8.46 -7.73 -21.26
C ASP A 561 7.28 -8.03 -20.32
N GLY A 562 7.51 -8.05 -19.00
CA GLY A 562 6.46 -8.12 -17.98
C GLY A 562 5.87 -9.50 -17.76
N ARG A 563 6.54 -10.56 -18.22
CA ARG A 563 6.01 -11.93 -18.18
C ARG A 563 5.77 -12.48 -16.77
N PHE A 564 6.48 -11.95 -15.79
CA PHE A 564 6.24 -12.20 -14.38
C PHE A 564 6.79 -11.04 -13.53
N ALA A 565 6.28 -10.93 -12.30
CA ALA A 565 6.79 -10.03 -11.27
C ALA A 565 6.94 -10.78 -9.94
N MET A 566 7.90 -10.37 -9.11
CA MET A 566 8.08 -10.84 -7.74
C MET A 566 8.43 -9.68 -6.83
N THR A 567 7.52 -9.31 -5.93
CA THR A 567 7.71 -8.25 -4.93
C THR A 567 7.98 -8.85 -3.56
N ASN A 568 9.13 -8.54 -2.97
CA ASN A 568 9.49 -9.05 -1.65
C ASN A 568 10.12 -7.96 -0.78
N LEU A 569 9.58 -7.78 0.42
CA LEU A 569 10.24 -7.03 1.48
C LEU A 569 11.47 -7.79 1.99
N VAL A 570 12.47 -7.02 2.41
CA VAL A 570 13.72 -7.46 3.05
C VAL A 570 14.12 -6.45 4.11
N PHE A 571 14.83 -6.86 5.16
CA PHE A 571 15.27 -5.95 6.22
C PHE A 571 16.75 -6.16 6.56
N PRO A 572 17.68 -5.86 5.64
CA PRO A 572 19.09 -6.13 5.83
C PRO A 572 19.71 -5.22 6.91
N ASN A 573 20.60 -5.74 7.76
CA ASN A 573 21.33 -4.91 8.71
C ASN A 573 22.29 -3.95 8.04
N SER A 574 22.76 -4.27 6.84
CA SER A 574 23.56 -3.38 5.99
C SER A 574 23.13 -3.52 4.53
N PRO A 575 23.19 -2.48 3.70
CA PRO A 575 22.87 -2.59 2.28
C PRO A 575 23.57 -3.77 1.59
N TYR A 576 22.86 -4.45 0.69
CA TYR A 576 23.49 -5.39 -0.23
C TYR A 576 24.51 -4.63 -1.07
N SER A 577 25.71 -5.19 -1.20
CA SER A 577 26.86 -4.52 -1.84
C SER A 577 27.54 -5.39 -2.89
N ARG A 578 27.01 -6.61 -3.10
CA ARG A 578 27.58 -7.59 -4.01
C ARG A 578 26.48 -8.34 -4.77
N LEU A 579 26.62 -8.38 -6.08
CA LEU A 579 25.95 -9.32 -6.98
C LEU A 579 26.91 -10.47 -7.31
N SER A 580 26.49 -11.71 -7.14
CA SER A 580 27.22 -12.89 -7.60
C SER A 580 26.35 -13.77 -8.48
N VAL A 581 26.87 -14.18 -9.64
CA VAL A 581 26.14 -15.01 -10.61
C VAL A 581 26.95 -16.25 -10.94
N ARG A 582 26.36 -17.45 -10.85
CA ARG A 582 27.01 -18.72 -11.17
C ARG A 582 26.04 -19.69 -11.84
N ALA A 583 26.59 -20.67 -12.55
CA ALA A 583 25.84 -21.75 -13.18
C ALA A 583 26.12 -23.09 -12.48
N THR A 584 25.08 -23.90 -12.32
CA THR A 584 25.13 -25.26 -11.75
C THR A 584 24.71 -26.27 -12.81
N GLY A 585 25.27 -27.48 -12.76
CA GLY A 585 24.94 -28.54 -13.72
C GLY A 585 25.42 -28.30 -15.16
N GLY A 586 26.21 -27.25 -15.42
CA GLY A 586 26.74 -26.96 -16.75
C GLY A 586 27.25 -25.53 -16.88
N SER A 587 27.29 -25.03 -18.11
CA SER A 587 27.70 -23.66 -18.43
C SER A 587 26.51 -22.83 -18.87
N ALA A 588 26.38 -21.60 -18.38
CA ALA A 588 25.41 -20.62 -18.83
C ALA A 588 26.12 -19.38 -19.39
N ARG A 589 25.35 -18.42 -19.88
CA ARG A 589 25.84 -17.14 -20.37
C ARG A 589 25.03 -16.00 -19.77
N LEU A 590 25.74 -15.03 -19.22
CA LEU A 590 25.20 -13.74 -18.83
C LEU A 590 25.48 -12.74 -19.96
N SER A 591 24.47 -12.01 -20.40
CA SER A 591 24.59 -10.96 -21.41
C SER A 591 23.90 -9.70 -20.92
N ASP A 592 24.30 -8.56 -21.48
CA ASP A 592 23.67 -7.26 -21.26
C ASP A 592 23.46 -6.89 -19.78
N LEU A 593 24.38 -7.32 -18.92
CA LEU A 593 24.35 -6.90 -17.52
C LEU A 593 24.66 -5.40 -17.46
N LYS A 594 23.71 -4.64 -16.93
CA LYS A 594 23.85 -3.24 -16.59
C LYS A 594 23.42 -3.05 -15.14
N ILE A 595 24.24 -2.32 -14.39
CA ILE A 595 23.97 -1.96 -12.99
C ILE A 595 23.94 -0.44 -12.94
N TYR A 596 22.77 0.11 -12.69
CA TYR A 596 22.56 1.54 -12.51
C TYR A 596 22.43 1.83 -11.02
N SER A 597 23.10 2.86 -10.50
CA SER A 597 22.68 3.44 -9.22
C SER A 597 21.28 4.05 -9.39
N ILE A 598 20.52 4.16 -8.30
CA ILE A 598 19.26 4.92 -8.30
C ILE A 598 19.50 6.33 -7.75
N THR A 599 18.96 7.33 -8.43
CA THR A 599 18.91 8.73 -7.99
C THR A 599 17.47 9.09 -7.63
N VAL A 600 17.29 9.81 -6.51
CA VAL A 600 15.99 10.07 -5.88
C VAL A 600 15.75 11.60 -5.77
N GLU A 601 16.47 12.39 -6.57
CA GLU A 601 16.42 13.86 -6.58
C GLU A 601 15.67 14.39 -7.79
#